data_AF-A0AAD2G541-F1
#
_entry.id   AF-A0AAD2G541-F1
#
_cell.length_a   1.000
_cell.length_b   1.000
_cell.length_c   1.000
_cell.angle_alpha   90.00
_cell.angle_beta   90.00
_cell.angle_gamma   90.00
#
_symmetry.space_group_name_H-M   'P 1'
#
loop_
_entity.id
_entity.type
_entity.pdbx_description
1 polymer ?
#
loop_
_entity_poly.entity_id
_entity_poly.type
_entity_poly.pdbx_seq_one_letter_code
_entity_poly.pdbx_strand_id
1 'polypeptide(L)'
;MQQVTSKGYYLVAAHNENQARPMASCLQHGGCVATILNSVAHRAKSFGRDPTKLGRWAYVRIQGKKFAMLTSDNQVCEASDASRSRFSRDLVVVAAYQPNPPGTDKSTVWAQHRSFFRSQGRQREPREAFMVDLL
;
A
#
# COMPACT_ATOMS: atom_id res chain seq x y z
N MET A 1 -19.58 1.99 -6.49
CA MET A 1 -19.32 1.31 -7.78
C MET A 1 -17.87 1.58 -8.17
N GLN A 2 -17.01 0.56 -8.21
CA GLN A 2 -15.68 0.67 -8.84
C GLN A 2 -15.47 -0.56 -9.73
N GLN A 3 -15.14 -0.29 -10.98
CA GLN A 3 -15.03 -1.25 -12.08
C GLN A 3 -14.12 -2.42 -11.72
N VAL A 4 -14.67 -3.63 -11.79
CA VAL A 4 -13.91 -4.86 -11.94
C VAL A 4 -13.33 -4.84 -13.35
N THR A 5 -12.04 -4.50 -13.49
CA THR A 5 -11.38 -4.55 -14.79
C THR A 5 -11.31 -6.01 -15.26
N SER A 6 -11.73 -6.28 -16.49
CA SER A 6 -11.85 -7.61 -17.11
C SER A 6 -10.56 -8.41 -17.28
N LYS A 7 -9.44 -7.96 -16.71
CA LYS A 7 -8.13 -8.62 -16.79
C LYS A 7 -7.79 -9.08 -15.39
N GLY A 8 -7.58 -10.38 -15.19
CA GLY A 8 -7.38 -11.03 -13.88
C GLY A 8 -6.12 -10.62 -13.12
N TYR A 9 -5.90 -9.32 -12.91
CA TYR A 9 -4.83 -8.77 -12.08
C TYR A 9 -5.24 -7.42 -11.47
N TYR A 10 -4.63 -7.09 -10.33
CA TYR A 10 -4.66 -5.75 -9.72
C TYR A 10 -3.23 -5.23 -9.64
N LEU A 11 -3.03 -3.97 -10.01
CA LEU A 11 -1.73 -3.32 -9.95
C LEU A 11 -1.87 -1.97 -9.26
N VAL A 12 -1.04 -1.72 -8.26
CA VAL A 12 -0.89 -0.42 -7.63
C VAL A 12 0.57 -0.02 -7.60
N ALA A 13 0.85 1.08 -8.29
CA ALA A 13 2.16 1.71 -8.29
C ALA A 13 2.16 2.94 -7.38
N ALA A 14 3.23 3.10 -6.62
CA ALA A 14 3.53 4.29 -5.85
C ALA A 14 4.90 4.81 -6.27
N HIS A 15 4.99 6.10 -6.52
CA HIS A 15 6.24 6.78 -6.84
C HIS A 15 6.18 8.24 -6.40
N ASN A 16 7.32 8.92 -6.43
CA ASN A 16 7.39 10.32 -6.07
C ASN A 16 6.69 11.21 -7.12
N GLU A 17 5.65 11.93 -6.71
CA GLU A 17 4.91 12.92 -7.52
C GLU A 17 5.18 14.36 -7.05
N ASN A 18 6.03 14.58 -6.04
CA ASN A 18 6.24 15.88 -5.40
C ASN A 18 7.37 16.72 -6.02
N GLN A 19 8.04 16.21 -7.05
CA GLN A 19 9.09 16.95 -7.75
C GLN A 19 8.74 17.11 -9.22
N ALA A 20 8.76 18.36 -9.70
CA ALA A 20 8.68 18.66 -11.12
C ALA A 20 9.90 18.06 -11.82
N ARG A 21 9.67 17.22 -12.83
CA ARG A 21 10.77 16.67 -13.62
C ARG A 21 11.26 17.74 -14.59
N PRO A 22 12.57 18.07 -14.60
CA PRO A 22 13.15 18.74 -15.74
C PRO A 22 12.86 17.90 -16.98
N MET A 23 12.39 18.51 -18.08
CA MET A 23 12.13 17.83 -19.36
C MET A 23 13.32 16.97 -19.84
N ALA A 24 14.53 17.27 -19.36
CA ALA A 24 15.78 16.58 -19.71
C ALA A 24 16.10 15.33 -18.87
N SER A 25 15.45 15.09 -17.71
CA SER A 25 15.75 13.91 -16.88
C SER A 25 14.53 13.00 -16.74
N CYS A 26 14.59 11.82 -17.36
CA CYS A 26 13.58 10.76 -17.22
C CYS A 26 13.76 9.90 -15.96
N LEU A 27 14.84 10.12 -15.19
CA LEU A 27 15.18 9.30 -14.02
C LEU A 27 14.25 9.60 -12.84
N GLN A 28 13.46 8.60 -12.48
CA GLN A 28 12.62 8.61 -11.28
C GLN A 28 13.27 7.69 -10.24
N HIS A 29 13.65 8.26 -9.11
CA HIS A 29 14.27 7.50 -8.02
C HIS A 29 13.21 6.93 -7.08
N GLY A 30 13.34 5.64 -6.79
CA GLY A 30 12.47 4.93 -5.87
C GLY A 30 11.05 4.68 -6.40
N GLY A 31 10.18 4.28 -5.48
CA GLY A 31 8.84 3.78 -5.78
C GLY A 31 8.73 2.27 -5.57
N CYS A 32 7.50 1.79 -5.58
CA CYS A 32 7.18 0.38 -5.42
C CYS A 32 5.89 0.03 -6.16
N VAL A 33 5.73 -1.26 -6.47
CA VAL A 33 4.51 -1.80 -7.06
C VAL A 33 4.03 -2.96 -6.22
N ALA A 34 2.74 -2.97 -5.88
CA ALA A 34 2.05 -4.14 -5.37
C ALA A 34 1.13 -4.67 -6.47
N THR A 35 1.25 -5.96 -6.79
CA THR A 35 0.45 -6.61 -7.83
C THR A 35 -0.17 -7.92 -7.31
N ILE A 36 -1.36 -8.24 -7.79
CA ILE A 36 -2.03 -9.52 -7.60
C ILE A 36 -2.34 -10.07 -8.98
N LEU A 37 -2.00 -11.33 -9.23
CA LEU A 37 -2.22 -11.99 -10.51
C LEU A 37 -3.20 -13.16 -10.37
N ASN A 38 -3.82 -13.50 -11.50
CA ASN A 38 -4.60 -14.73 -11.71
C ASN A 38 -5.77 -14.90 -10.73
N SER A 39 -5.97 -16.14 -10.28
CA SER A 39 -7.10 -16.58 -9.46
C SER A 39 -7.20 -15.87 -8.11
N VAL A 40 -6.21 -15.12 -7.66
CA VAL A 40 -6.30 -14.34 -6.41
C VAL A 40 -6.90 -12.95 -6.66
N ALA A 41 -6.85 -12.44 -7.90
CA ALA A 41 -7.30 -11.09 -8.24
C ALA A 41 -8.76 -10.85 -7.86
N HIS A 42 -9.67 -11.81 -8.10
CA HIS A 42 -11.10 -11.65 -7.75
C HIS A 42 -11.36 -11.45 -6.25
N ARG A 43 -10.39 -11.75 -5.39
CA ARG A 43 -10.47 -11.53 -3.94
C ARG A 43 -9.92 -10.18 -3.50
N ALA A 44 -9.26 -9.43 -4.38
CA ALA A 44 -8.82 -8.09 -4.05
C ALA A 44 -10.04 -7.21 -3.74
N LYS A 45 -10.09 -6.68 -2.53
CA LYS A 45 -11.22 -5.87 -2.04
C LYS A 45 -10.90 -4.38 -2.00
N SER A 46 -9.67 -4.04 -1.67
CA SER A 46 -9.22 -2.64 -1.65
C SER A 46 -7.72 -2.56 -1.89
N PHE A 47 -7.26 -1.36 -2.19
CA PHE A 47 -5.87 -1.08 -2.49
C PHE A 47 -5.55 0.38 -2.18
N GLY A 48 -4.26 0.72 -2.06
CA GLY A 48 -3.84 2.08 -1.80
C GLY A 48 -2.35 2.29 -1.90
N ARG A 49 -1.92 3.54 -1.73
CA ARG A 49 -0.54 3.98 -1.86
C ARG A 49 -0.23 5.06 -0.83
N ASP A 50 1.06 5.31 -0.65
CA ASP A 50 1.57 6.38 0.22
C ASP A 50 0.84 7.72 -0.04
N PRO A 51 0.10 8.25 0.95
CA PRO A 51 -0.72 9.45 0.77
C PRO A 51 0.11 10.71 0.58
N THR A 52 1.39 10.69 0.99
CA THR A 52 2.31 11.80 0.73
C THR A 52 2.76 11.88 -0.72
N LYS A 53 2.45 10.86 -1.54
CA LYS A 53 2.92 10.72 -2.91
C LYS A 53 4.44 10.74 -3.05
N LEU A 54 5.18 10.35 -2.00
CA LEU A 54 6.62 10.13 -2.08
C LEU A 54 6.96 8.77 -2.67
N GLY A 55 5.97 7.86 -2.75
CA GLY A 55 6.16 6.53 -3.33
C GLY A 55 6.74 5.51 -2.35
N ARG A 56 6.58 5.73 -1.05
CA ARG A 56 7.17 4.90 0.00
C ARG A 56 6.56 3.51 0.10
N TRP A 57 5.27 3.35 -0.18
CA TRP A 57 4.59 2.05 -0.18
C TRP A 57 3.34 2.03 -1.06
N ALA A 58 2.94 0.83 -1.43
CA ALA A 58 1.68 0.46 -2.06
C ALA A 58 1.14 -0.80 -1.37
N TYR A 59 -0.18 -0.92 -1.25
CA TYR A 59 -0.81 -2.09 -0.65
C TYR A 59 -2.00 -2.59 -1.45
N VAL A 60 -2.27 -3.88 -1.31
CA VAL A 60 -3.52 -4.50 -1.73
C VAL A 60 -4.07 -5.35 -0.58
N ARG A 61 -5.38 -5.26 -0.36
CA ARG A 61 -6.12 -6.05 0.62
C ARG A 61 -6.91 -7.14 -0.10
N ILE A 62 -6.67 -8.36 0.30
CA ILE A 62 -7.28 -9.57 -0.23
C ILE A 62 -8.29 -10.09 0.79
N GLN A 63 -9.51 -10.33 0.33
CA GLN A 63 -10.60 -10.81 1.16
C GLN A 63 -10.30 -12.20 1.72
N GLY A 64 -10.44 -12.32 3.06
CA GLY A 64 -10.35 -13.58 3.77
C GLY A 64 -11.45 -14.57 3.39
N LYS A 65 -11.24 -15.86 3.67
CA LYS A 65 -12.28 -16.88 3.46
C LYS A 65 -13.47 -16.62 4.39
N LYS A 66 -14.64 -16.43 3.81
CA LYS A 66 -15.90 -16.47 4.57
C LYS A 66 -16.19 -17.94 4.92
N PHE A 67 -16.28 -18.23 6.22
CA PHE A 67 -16.86 -19.49 6.67
C PHE A 67 -18.35 -19.27 6.82
N ALA A 68 -19.15 -19.95 6.00
CA ALA A 68 -20.56 -20.10 6.28
C ALA A 68 -20.66 -21.05 7.48
N MET A 69 -21.09 -20.52 8.63
CA MET A 69 -21.38 -21.35 9.78
C MET A 69 -22.73 -22.04 9.48
N LEU A 70 -22.67 -23.26 8.95
CA LEU A 70 -23.84 -24.11 8.86
C LEU A 70 -24.21 -24.52 10.28
N THR A 71 -25.31 -23.99 10.80
CA THR A 71 -25.95 -24.57 11.96
C THR A 71 -26.74 -25.80 11.52
N SER A 72 -26.87 -26.78 12.40
CA SER A 72 -27.61 -28.04 12.17
C SER A 72 -29.04 -27.83 11.66
N ASP A 73 -29.62 -26.65 11.88
CA ASP A 73 -31.01 -26.31 11.54
C ASP A 73 -31.13 -25.34 10.36
N ASN A 74 -30.08 -25.15 9.56
CA ASN A 74 -30.09 -24.28 8.38
C ASN A 74 -30.47 -22.81 8.68
N GLN A 75 -30.31 -22.35 9.93
CA GLN A 75 -30.55 -20.97 10.36
C GLN A 75 -29.25 -20.17 10.44
N VAL A 76 -29.27 -18.95 9.88
CA VAL A 76 -28.16 -17.99 9.95
C VAL A 76 -28.18 -17.33 11.34
N CYS A 77 -27.29 -17.73 12.23
CA CYS A 77 -27.09 -17.05 13.51
C CYS A 77 -26.07 -15.93 13.35
N GLU A 78 -26.38 -14.73 13.85
CA GLU A 78 -25.35 -13.70 14.02
C GLU A 78 -24.37 -14.16 15.10
N ALA A 79 -23.11 -14.29 14.70
CA ALA A 79 -22.10 -15.00 15.48
C ALA A 79 -21.62 -14.12 16.66
N SER A 80 -21.65 -14.66 17.89
CA SER A 80 -21.19 -13.98 19.11
C SER A 80 -19.70 -13.60 19.05
N ASP A 81 -19.24 -12.62 19.84
CA ASP A 81 -17.88 -12.06 19.74
C ASP A 81 -16.75 -13.11 19.92
N ALA A 82 -16.99 -14.20 20.66
CA ALA A 82 -16.05 -15.33 20.80
C ALA A 82 -15.91 -16.17 19.51
N SER A 83 -16.94 -16.20 18.66
CA SER A 83 -16.92 -16.90 17.37
C SER A 83 -16.17 -16.11 16.28
N ARG A 84 -15.92 -14.80 16.48
CA ARG A 84 -15.21 -13.95 15.51
C ARG A 84 -13.75 -14.36 15.29
N SER A 85 -13.17 -15.07 16.26
CA SER A 85 -11.82 -15.64 16.18
C SER A 85 -11.68 -16.70 15.08
N ARG A 86 -12.78 -17.35 14.65
CA ARG A 86 -12.76 -18.38 13.58
C ARG A 86 -12.90 -17.83 12.15
N PHE A 87 -13.06 -16.53 11.95
CA PHE A 87 -13.11 -15.95 10.61
C PHE A 87 -11.70 -15.71 10.07
N SER A 88 -11.47 -16.07 8.81
CA SER A 88 -10.25 -15.66 8.11
C SER A 88 -10.25 -14.13 8.01
N ARG A 89 -9.24 -13.50 8.59
CA ARG A 89 -8.98 -12.08 8.38
C ARG A 89 -8.60 -11.83 6.92
N ASP A 90 -8.81 -10.60 6.46
CA ASP A 90 -8.29 -10.13 5.18
C ASP A 90 -6.75 -10.14 5.23
N LEU A 91 -6.11 -10.59 4.15
CA LEU A 91 -4.66 -10.49 3.97
C LEU A 91 -4.33 -9.12 3.39
N VAL A 92 -3.49 -8.34 4.08
CA VAL A 92 -2.96 -7.07 3.54
C VAL A 92 -1.52 -7.30 3.12
N VAL A 93 -1.26 -7.17 1.83
CA VAL A 93 0.10 -7.24 1.28
C VAL A 93 0.57 -5.82 1.02
N VAL A 94 1.73 -5.48 1.57
CA VAL A 94 2.34 -4.16 1.41
C VAL A 94 3.70 -4.34 0.73
N ALA A 95 3.87 -3.67 -0.42
CA ALA A 95 5.17 -3.44 -1.01
C ALA A 95 5.66 -2.08 -0.52
N ALA A 96 6.85 -2.03 0.07
CA ALA A 96 7.40 -0.81 0.65
C ALA A 96 8.87 -0.65 0.26
N TYR A 97 9.27 0.60 0.03
CA TYR A 97 10.63 1.00 -0.26
C TYR A 97 11.10 2.00 0.80
N GLN A 98 12.06 1.58 1.62
CA GLN A 98 12.70 2.48 2.58
C GLN A 98 13.81 3.28 1.87
N PRO A 99 13.87 4.62 2.07
CA PRO A 99 15.01 5.39 1.60
C PRO A 99 16.34 4.88 2.19
N ASN A 100 17.39 4.89 1.38
CA ASN A 100 18.76 4.70 1.86
C ASN A 100 19.13 5.75 2.93
N PRO A 101 20.19 5.51 3.74
CA PRO A 101 20.79 6.57 4.57
C PRO A 101 21.06 7.86 3.78
N PRO A 102 21.19 9.01 4.45
CA PRO A 102 21.53 10.27 3.79
C PRO A 102 22.78 10.12 2.91
N GLY A 103 22.60 10.37 1.61
CA GLY A 103 23.70 10.48 0.66
C GLY A 103 24.15 11.92 0.48
N THR A 104 25.21 12.10 -0.30
CA THR A 104 25.72 13.43 -0.69
C THR A 104 24.95 14.05 -1.85
N ASP A 105 24.29 13.22 -2.67
CA ASP A 105 23.54 13.69 -3.84
C ASP A 105 22.09 14.12 -3.48
N LYS A 106 21.70 15.28 -4.01
CA LYS A 106 20.36 15.88 -3.88
C LYS A 106 19.30 15.10 -4.66
N SER A 107 19.70 14.26 -5.61
CA SER A 107 18.81 13.41 -6.40
C SER A 107 18.34 12.16 -5.64
N THR A 108 18.99 11.81 -4.53
CA THR A 108 18.67 10.60 -3.75
C THR A 108 17.25 10.64 -3.18
N VAL A 109 16.59 9.48 -3.10
CA VAL A 109 15.23 9.36 -2.53
C VAL A 109 15.14 10.00 -1.14
N TRP A 110 16.18 9.81 -0.32
CA TRP A 110 16.27 10.45 1.00
C TRP A 110 16.21 11.98 0.91
N ALA A 111 17.00 12.59 0.04
CA ALA A 111 17.03 14.05 -0.15
C ALA A 111 15.69 14.57 -0.67
N GLN A 112 15.05 13.84 -1.59
CA GLN A 112 13.72 14.18 -2.11
C GLN A 112 12.66 14.18 -0.98
N HIS A 113 12.63 13.15 -0.14
CA HIS A 113 11.70 13.06 1.00
C HIS A 113 11.96 14.18 2.01
N ARG A 114 13.23 14.44 2.33
CA ARG A 114 13.59 15.52 3.26
C ARG A 114 13.19 16.89 2.73
N SER A 115 13.36 17.14 1.43
CA SER A 115 12.93 18.38 0.79
C SER A 115 11.42 18.56 0.90
N PHE A 116 10.65 17.50 0.62
CA PHE A 116 9.20 17.51 0.76
C PHE A 116 8.76 17.78 2.20
N PHE A 117 9.33 17.10 3.20
CA PHE A 117 8.95 17.36 4.60
C PHE A 117 9.27 18.79 5.02
N ARG A 118 10.44 19.31 4.63
CA ARG A 118 10.82 20.70 4.89
C ARG A 118 9.89 21.72 4.23
N SER A 119 9.45 21.47 3.00
CA SER A 119 8.49 22.37 2.32
C SER A 119 7.12 22.39 3.01
N GLN A 120 6.78 21.34 3.75
CA GLN A 120 5.60 21.27 4.62
C GLN A 120 5.86 21.79 6.04
N GLY A 121 7.02 22.41 6.31
CA GLY A 121 7.40 22.89 7.64
C GLY A 121 7.74 21.79 8.65
N ARG A 122 7.91 20.54 8.20
CA ARG A 122 8.17 19.38 9.07
C ARG A 122 9.65 19.01 9.05
N GLN A 123 10.29 18.98 10.22
CA GLN A 123 11.68 18.51 10.37
C GLN A 123 11.71 17.01 10.68
N ARG A 124 11.25 16.18 9.74
CA ARG A 124 11.27 14.71 9.88
C ARG A 124 12.49 14.11 9.19
N GLU A 125 13.08 13.10 9.83
CA GLU A 125 14.07 12.23 9.19
C GLU A 125 13.34 11.23 8.26
N PRO A 126 13.73 11.09 6.98
CA PRO A 126 13.02 10.26 6.00
C PRO A 126 12.82 8.78 6.33
N ARG A 127 13.78 8.13 6.98
CA ARG A 127 13.70 6.70 7.33
C ARG A 127 12.84 6.47 8.57
N GLU A 128 12.92 7.34 9.56
CA GLU A 128 12.02 7.35 10.71
C GLU A 128 10.59 7.63 10.26
N ALA A 129 10.40 8.62 9.39
CA ALA A 129 9.08 8.92 8.83
C ALA A 129 8.50 7.74 8.05
N PHE A 130 9.34 6.97 7.37
CA PHE A 130 8.92 5.73 6.72
C PHE A 130 8.45 4.68 7.74
N MET A 131 9.21 4.43 8.80
CA MET A 131 8.84 3.43 9.81
C MET A 131 7.55 3.79 10.57
N VAL A 132 7.38 5.07 10.90
CA VAL A 132 6.19 5.55 11.63
C VAL A 132 4.94 5.58 10.76
N ASP A 133 5.06 5.93 9.48
CA ASP A 133 3.87 6.09 8.63
C ASP A 133 3.39 4.77 7.99
N LEU A 134 4.21 3.71 7.99
CA LEU A 134 3.89 2.41 7.39
C LEU A 134 3.11 1.47 8.34
N LEU A 135 3.31 1.61 9.66
CA LEU A 135 2.71 0.79 10.72
C LEU A 135 1.49 1.47 11.32
#